data_AF-A0A528N6Y4-F1
#
_entry.id   AF-A0A528N6Y4-F1
#
_cell.length_a   1.000
_cell.length_b   1.000
_cell.length_c   1.000
_cell.angle_alpha   90.00
_cell.angle_beta   90.00
_cell.angle_gamma   90.00
#
_symmetry.space_group_name_H-M   'P 1'
#
loop_
_entity.id
_entity.type
_entity.pdbx_description
1 polymer ?
#
loop_
_entity_poly.entity_id
_entity_poly.type
_entity_poly.pdbx_seq_one_letter_code
_entity_poly.pdbx_strand_id
1 'polypeptide(L)' 'MTDQPSNVALLRLMAWLSPAFPVGGFSYSHGLEQAVHAGLVADSEDLAAWLETLVEIGSGWNDAVL' A
#
# COMPACT_ATOMS: atom_id res chain seq x y z
N MET A 1 22.90 9.46 11.02
CA MET A 1 22.48 9.47 12.44
C MET A 1 21.03 9.93 12.47
N THR A 2 20.09 8.99 12.38
CA THR A 2 18.66 9.30 12.43
C THR A 2 18.29 9.56 13.88
N ASP A 3 17.89 10.80 14.18
CA ASP A 3 17.33 11.13 15.50
C ASP A 3 16.10 10.25 15.75
N GLN A 4 15.97 9.71 16.96
CA GLN A 4 14.79 8.93 17.32
C GLN A 4 13.56 9.84 17.31
N PRO A 5 12.47 9.47 16.61
CA PRO A 5 11.27 10.27 16.62
C PRO A 5 10.74 10.38 18.05
N SER A 6 10.31 11.57 18.45
CA SER A 6 9.63 11.74 19.73
C SER A 6 8.42 10.82 19.82
N ASN A 7 8.05 10.38 21.03
CA ASN A 7 6.88 9.52 21.22
C ASN A 7 5.60 10.12 20.60
N VAL A 8 5.46 11.45 20.60
CA VAL A 8 4.34 12.15 19.95
C VAL A 8 4.40 12.02 18.43
N ALA A 9 5.58 12.11 17.82
CA ALA A 9 5.75 11.90 16.39
C ALA A 9 5.42 10.46 15.98
N LEU A 10 5.87 9.46 16.76
CA LEU A 10 5.55 8.05 16.51
C LEU A 10 4.05 7.78 16.65
N LEU A 11 3.39 8.30 17.69
CA LEU A 11 1.94 8.15 17.88
C LEU A 11 1.15 8.77 16.73
N ARG A 12 1.57 9.91 16.20
CA ARG A 12 0.95 10.53 15.02
C ARG A 12 1.14 9.69 13.77
N LEU A 13 2.35 9.17 13.54
CA LEU A 13 2.63 8.29 12.40
C LEU A 13 1.75 7.04 12.43
N MET A 14 1.62 6.40 13.59
CA MET A 14 0.73 5.23 13.75
C MET A 14 -0.74 5.57 13.49
N ALA A 15 -1.20 6.74 13.92
CA ALA A 15 -2.57 7.18 13.65
C ALA A 15 -2.83 7.40 12.16
N TRP A 16 -1.85 7.97 11.43
CA TRP A 16 -1.95 8.20 9.98
C TRP A 16 -1.88 6.91 9.15
N LEU A 17 -1.04 5.95 9.55
CA LEU A 17 -0.89 4.67 8.84
C LEU A 17 -1.94 3.62 9.25
N SER A 18 -2.89 3.98 10.10
CA SER A 18 -3.95 3.07 10.53
C SER A 18 -4.92 2.78 9.37
N PRO A 19 -5.29 1.51 9.12
CA PRO A 19 -6.37 1.16 8.21
C PRO A 19 -7.73 1.78 8.58
N ALA A 20 -7.89 2.20 9.84
CA ALA A 20 -9.08 2.90 10.32
C ALA A 20 -9.06 4.42 10.03
N PHE A 21 -7.99 4.95 9.44
CA PHE A 21 -7.88 6.37 9.11
C PHE A 21 -8.95 6.73 8.04
N PRO A 22 -9.76 7.77 8.25
CA PRO A 22 -11.02 7.98 7.51
C PRO A 22 -10.81 8.64 6.13
N VAL A 23 -9.90 8.09 5.32
CA VAL A 23 -9.62 8.53 3.94
C VAL A 23 -10.22 7.63 2.87
N GLY A 24 -10.81 6.49 3.27
CA GLY A 24 -11.43 5.50 2.38
C GLY A 24 -10.42 4.50 1.82
N GLY A 25 -10.71 3.20 1.98
CA GLY A 25 -9.78 2.11 1.61
C GLY A 25 -9.71 1.79 0.11
N PHE A 26 -10.68 2.25 -0.70
CA PHE A 26 -10.76 1.91 -2.13
C PHE A 26 -9.61 2.51 -2.96
N SER A 27 -9.00 3.60 -2.50
CA SER A 27 -7.84 4.22 -3.14
C SER A 27 -6.63 3.27 -3.24
N TYR A 28 -6.55 2.25 -2.38
CA TYR A 28 -5.48 1.25 -2.34
C TYR A 28 -5.80 -0.05 -3.08
N SER A 29 -6.95 -0.14 -3.74
CA SER A 29 -7.37 -1.38 -4.40
C SER A 29 -6.48 -1.77 -5.58
N HIS A 30 -5.86 -0.79 -6.25
CA HIS A 30 -4.96 -0.96 -7.40
C HIS A 30 -5.47 -1.98 -8.44
N GLY A 31 -6.79 -2.04 -8.66
CA GLY A 31 -7.41 -2.95 -9.62
C GLY A 31 -7.38 -4.44 -9.23
N LEU A 32 -7.05 -4.78 -7.98
CA LEU A 32 -6.88 -6.16 -7.53
C LEU A 32 -8.14 -7.01 -7.74
N GLU A 33 -9.34 -6.47 -7.49
CA GLU A 33 -10.61 -7.20 -7.73
C GLU A 33 -10.75 -7.62 -9.19
N GLN A 34 -10.39 -6.73 -10.12
CA GLN A 34 -10.42 -7.02 -11.55
C GLN A 34 -9.31 -7.99 -11.96
N ALA A 35 -8.11 -7.87 -11.37
CA ALA A 35 -7.01 -8.79 -11.62
C ALA A 35 -7.35 -10.22 -11.20
N VAL A 36 -8.00 -10.39 -10.04
CA VAL A 36 -8.54 -11.69 -9.59
C VAL A 36 -9.63 -12.17 -10.55
N HIS A 37 -10.60 -11.32 -10.90
CA HIS A 37 -11.68 -11.69 -11.83
C HIS A 37 -11.14 -12.12 -13.21
N ALA A 38 -10.03 -11.52 -13.67
CA ALA A 38 -9.37 -11.87 -14.92
C ALA A 38 -8.45 -13.09 -14.83
N GLY A 39 -8.26 -13.67 -13.64
CA GLY A 39 -7.35 -14.79 -13.41
C GLY A 39 -5.87 -14.43 -13.44
N LEU A 40 -5.53 -13.13 -13.32
CA LEU A 40 -4.14 -12.66 -13.23
C LEU A 40 -3.57 -12.83 -11.82
N VAL A 41 -4.45 -12.93 -10.81
CA VAL A 41 -4.10 -13.23 -9.42
C VAL A 41 -4.96 -14.39 -8.97
N ALA A 42 -4.43 -15.62 -9.03
CA ALA A 42 -5.15 -16.84 -8.66
C ALA A 42 -4.71 -17.38 -7.29
N ASP A 43 -3.50 -17.04 -6.84
CA ASP A 43 -2.95 -17.50 -5.58
C ASP A 43 -2.04 -16.46 -4.90
N SER A 44 -1.37 -16.89 -3.83
CA SER A 44 -0.48 -16.02 -3.04
C SER A 44 0.80 -15.64 -3.76
N GLU A 45 1.31 -16.48 -4.67
CA GLU A 45 2.51 -16.18 -5.44
C GLU A 45 2.20 -15.10 -6.48
N ASP A 46 1.08 -15.23 -7.19
CA ASP A 46 0.60 -14.19 -8.11
C ASP A 46 0.35 -12.86 -7.38
N LEU A 47 -0.24 -12.92 -6.19
CA LEU A 47 -0.49 -11.72 -5.38
C LEU A 47 0.83 -11.04 -4.98
N ALA A 48 1.85 -11.81 -4.61
CA ALA A 48 3.16 -11.26 -4.27
C ALA A 48 3.80 -10.56 -5.48
N ALA A 49 3.77 -11.20 -6.66
CA ALA A 49 4.27 -10.62 -7.91
C ALA A 49 3.50 -9.36 -8.33
N TRP A 50 2.17 -9.35 -8.11
CA TRP A 50 1.34 -8.18 -8.34
C TRP A 50 1.75 -7.00 -7.45
N LEU A 51 1.94 -7.24 -6.15
CA LEU A 51 2.37 -6.23 -5.19
C LEU A 51 3.78 -5.70 -5.50
N GLU A 52 4.71 -6.57 -5.87
CA GLU A 52 6.06 -6.18 -6.30
C GLU A 52 5.99 -5.24 -7.50
N THR A 53 5.20 -5.59 -8.52
CA THR A 53 4.97 -4.73 -9.68
C THR A 53 4.40 -3.37 -9.29
N LEU A 54 3.42 -3.32 -8.37
CA LEU A 54 2.82 -2.07 -7.90
C LEU A 54 3.84 -1.16 -7.22
N VAL A 55 4.73 -1.72 -6.40
CA VAL A 55 5.71 -0.97 -5.60
C VAL A 55 6.93 -0.54 -6.42
N GLU A 56 7.40 -1.37 -7.35
CA GLU A 56 8.62 -1.09 -8.11
C GLU A 56 8.38 -0.16 -9.29
N ILE A 57 7.31 -0.40 -10.05
CA ILE A 57 7.06 0.29 -11.33
C ILE A 57 5.60 0.68 -11.58
N GLY A 58 4.71 0.40 -10.63
CA GLY A 58 3.27 0.61 -10.76
C GLY A 58 2.74 1.83 -10.01
N SER A 59 1.46 1.79 -9.65
CA SER A 59 0.81 2.92 -8.96
C SER A 59 1.34 3.17 -7.55
N GLY A 60 1.82 2.14 -6.85
CA GLY A 60 2.45 2.32 -5.54
C GLY A 60 3.74 3.12 -5.63
N TRP A 61 4.52 2.92 -6.70
CA TRP A 61 5.66 3.79 -7.02
C TRP A 61 5.22 5.23 -7.33
N ASN A 62 4.19 5.40 -8.17
CA ASN A 62 3.70 6.73 -8.54
C ASN A 62 3.26 7.54 -7.31
N ASP A 63 2.56 6.92 -6.37
CA ASP A 63 2.13 7.57 -5.12
C ASP A 63 3.30 8.00 -4.22
N ALA A 64 4.45 7.33 -4.34
CA ALA A 64 5.65 7.65 -3.55
C ALA A 64 6.47 8.80 -4.14
N VAL A 65 6.36 9.07 -5.44
CA VAL A 65 7.17 10.08 -6.14
C VAL A 65 6.43 11.36 -6.53
N LEU A 66 5.10 11.32 -6.60
CA LEU A 66 4.24 12.48 -6.89
C LEU A 66 3.98 13.33 -5.63
#